data_AF-A0A9D8TJH1-F1
#
_entry.id   AF-A0A9D8TJH1-F1
#
_cell.length_a   1.000
_cell.length_b   1.000
_cell.length_c   1.000
_cell.angle_alpha   90.00
_cell.angle_beta   90.00
_cell.angle_gamma   90.00
#
_symmetry.space_group_name_H-M   'P 1'
#
loop_
_entity.id
_entity.type
_entity.pdbx_description
1 polymer ?
#
loop_
_entity_poly.entity_id
_entity_poly.type
_entity_poly.pdbx_seq_one_letter_code
_entity_poly.pdbx_strand_id
1 'polypeptide(L)'
;EVYGYEQENNAFFNTLKIRLPENCSQEDFKQLAADYELDYQACQDDFILIFISKDDDSESLEAIIECLAEAGDNFGVPVDEEDWGSICALDGSLLR
;
A
#
# COMPACT_ATOMS: atom_id res chain seq x y z
N GLU A 1 6.92 8.84 -10.73
CA GLU A 1 6.51 7.57 -10.12
C GLU A 1 7.02 6.40 -10.97
N VAL A 2 7.30 5.23 -10.40
CA VAL A 2 7.61 4.01 -11.20
C VAL A 2 6.33 3.23 -11.55
N TYR A 3 5.25 3.41 -10.78
CA TYR A 3 3.99 2.67 -10.91
C TYR A 3 2.73 3.58 -10.91
N GLY A 4 2.89 4.89 -11.12
CA GLY A 4 1.78 5.85 -11.19
C GLY A 4 1.09 6.22 -9.86
N TYR A 5 1.52 5.64 -8.74
CA TYR A 5 1.01 5.99 -7.40
C TYR A 5 1.66 7.24 -6.81
N GLU A 6 0.83 8.14 -6.27
CA GLU A 6 1.29 9.28 -5.47
C GLU A 6 0.91 9.10 -4.00
N GLN A 7 1.85 9.26 -3.06
CA GLN A 7 1.51 9.32 -1.64
C GLN A 7 1.39 10.79 -1.19
N GLU A 8 0.22 11.17 -0.64
CA GLU A 8 -0.03 12.56 -0.23
C GLU A 8 0.57 12.87 1.16
N ASN A 9 0.51 11.92 2.08
CA ASN A 9 0.91 12.15 3.46
C ASN A 9 2.41 11.88 3.67
N ASN A 10 3.15 12.95 3.98
CA ASN A 10 4.59 12.89 4.30
C ASN A 10 4.89 12.41 5.73
N ALA A 11 3.90 12.50 6.63
CA ALA A 11 3.99 12.00 7.99
C ALA A 11 2.84 11.02 8.21
N PHE A 12 3.18 9.76 8.51
CA PHE A 12 2.24 8.69 8.73
C PHE A 12 2.74 7.81 9.87
N PHE A 13 1.80 7.26 10.63
CA PHE A 13 2.11 6.21 11.60
C PHE A 13 1.73 4.86 11.01
N ASN A 14 0.45 4.70 10.69
CA ASN A 14 -0.11 3.42 10.30
C ASN A 14 -1.18 3.56 9.20
N THR A 15 -1.26 4.73 8.54
CA THR A 15 -2.22 4.99 7.47
C THR A 15 -1.52 5.66 6.31
N LEU A 16 -1.64 5.10 5.12
CA LEU A 16 -1.12 5.66 3.88
C LEU A 16 -2.28 6.31 3.11
N LYS A 17 -2.09 7.54 2.62
CA LYS A 17 -3.02 8.18 1.69
C LYS A 17 -2.40 8.17 0.30
N ILE A 18 -2.95 7.37 -0.59
CA ILE A 18 -2.37 7.04 -1.89
C ILE A 18 -3.36 7.43 -3.00
N ARG A 19 -2.89 8.14 -4.02
CA ARG A 19 -3.61 8.33 -5.28
C ARG A 19 -3.42 7.10 -6.16
N LEU A 20 -4.51 6.56 -6.67
CA LEU A 20 -4.46 5.48 -7.66
C LEU A 20 -3.83 5.97 -8.98
N PRO A 21 -3.19 5.07 -9.74
CA PRO A 21 -2.63 5.41 -11.04
C PRO A 21 -3.74 5.70 -12.06
N GLU A 22 -3.44 6.47 -13.11
CA GLU A 22 -4.44 6.92 -14.09
C GLU A 22 -5.21 5.80 -14.80
N ASN A 23 -4.64 4.59 -14.83
CA ASN A 23 -5.24 3.39 -15.42
C ASN A 23 -6.13 2.60 -14.46
N CYS A 24 -6.27 3.02 -13.20
CA CYS A 24 -7.09 2.34 -12.19
C CYS A 24 -8.13 3.31 -11.61
N SER A 25 -9.41 3.04 -11.86
CA SER A 25 -10.47 3.79 -11.18
C SER A 25 -10.71 3.25 -9.77
N GLN A 26 -11.38 4.04 -8.92
CA GLN A 26 -11.83 3.55 -7.61
C GLN A 26 -12.80 2.37 -7.69
N GLU A 27 -13.55 2.24 -8.79
CA GLU A 27 -14.45 1.10 -8.99
C GLU A 27 -13.67 -0.18 -9.29
N ASP A 28 -12.63 -0.08 -10.12
CA ASP A 28 -11.72 -1.20 -10.40
C ASP A 28 -10.96 -1.62 -9.14
N PHE A 29 -10.40 -0.64 -8.42
CA PHE A 29 -9.68 -0.88 -7.16
C PHE A 29 -10.59 -1.53 -6.11
N LYS A 30 -11.88 -1.20 -6.09
CA LYS A 30 -12.82 -1.79 -5.14
C LYS A 30 -13.01 -3.29 -5.34
N GLN A 31 -13.00 -3.78 -6.59
CA GLN A 31 -13.05 -5.22 -6.85
C GLN A 31 -11.75 -5.89 -6.40
N LEU A 32 -10.60 -5.33 -6.79
CA LEU A 32 -9.29 -5.84 -6.37
C LEU A 32 -9.17 -5.91 -4.84
N ALA A 33 -9.46 -4.83 -4.14
CA ALA A 33 -9.38 -4.79 -2.69
C ALA A 33 -10.31 -5.81 -2.00
N ALA A 34 -11.44 -6.17 -2.62
CA ALA A 34 -12.30 -7.22 -2.09
C ALA A 34 -11.70 -8.62 -2.31
N ASP A 35 -11.06 -8.87 -3.45
CA ASP A 35 -10.42 -10.15 -3.76
C ASP A 35 -9.19 -10.42 -2.88
N TYR A 36 -8.47 -9.36 -2.49
CA TYR A 36 -7.31 -9.41 -1.60
C TYR A 36 -7.64 -9.17 -0.11
N GLU A 37 -8.93 -9.10 0.26
CA GLU A 37 -9.40 -8.87 1.64
C GLU A 37 -8.79 -7.61 2.32
N LEU A 38 -8.53 -6.57 1.52
CA LEU A 38 -7.78 -5.39 1.93
C LEU A 38 -8.67 -4.37 2.67
N ASP A 39 -8.23 -3.92 3.86
CA ASP A 39 -8.90 -2.84 4.60
C ASP A 39 -8.50 -1.46 4.05
N TYR A 40 -9.46 -0.79 3.41
CA TYR A 40 -9.24 0.54 2.84
C TYR A 40 -10.47 1.44 2.93
N GLN A 41 -10.23 2.73 2.74
CA GLN A 41 -11.28 3.72 2.58
C GLN A 41 -11.06 4.57 1.32
N ALA A 42 -12.03 4.55 0.40
CA ALA A 42 -12.05 5.46 -0.74
C ALA A 42 -12.26 6.92 -0.29
N CYS A 43 -11.53 7.84 -0.93
CA CYS A 43 -11.58 9.29 -0.71
C CYS A 43 -11.99 10.02 -2.00
N GLN A 44 -11.99 11.35 -1.99
CA GLN A 44 -12.17 12.14 -3.22
C GLN A 44 -10.90 12.08 -4.10
N ASP A 45 -11.03 12.46 -5.38
CA ASP A 45 -9.92 12.66 -6.32
C ASP A 45 -9.01 11.43 -6.52
N ASP A 46 -9.60 10.24 -6.62
CA ASP A 46 -8.90 8.96 -6.84
C ASP A 46 -7.91 8.58 -5.73
N PHE A 47 -8.07 9.16 -4.53
CA PHE A 47 -7.33 8.74 -3.35
C PHE A 47 -8.00 7.57 -2.62
N ILE A 48 -7.16 6.74 -2.02
CA ILE A 48 -7.52 5.70 -1.06
C ILE A 48 -6.71 5.88 0.23
N LEU A 49 -7.26 5.43 1.34
CA LEU A 49 -6.54 5.25 2.60
C LEU A 49 -6.32 3.75 2.82
N ILE A 50 -5.09 3.35 3.07
CA ILE A 50 -4.74 1.99 3.48
C ILE A 50 -4.33 2.03 4.94
N PHE A 51 -4.94 1.16 5.75
CA PHE A 51 -4.65 1.02 7.16
C PHE A 51 -3.74 -0.18 7.39
N ILE A 52 -2.60 0.07 8.02
CA ILE A 52 -1.71 -0.99 8.49
C ILE A 52 -1.84 -0.99 10.01
N SER A 53 -2.01 -2.15 10.60
CA SER A 53 -2.17 -2.37 12.03
C SER A 53 -0.99 -3.16 12.59
N LYS A 54 -0.99 -3.34 13.92
CA LYS A 54 0.00 -4.17 14.61
C LYS A 54 -0.23 -5.67 14.40
N ASP A 55 -1.43 -6.03 13.93
CA ASP A 55 -1.86 -7.41 13.78
C ASP A 55 -1.67 -7.88 12.32
N ASP A 56 -1.27 -6.97 11.41
CA ASP A 56 -0.83 -7.30 10.05
C ASP A 56 0.54 -7.98 10.10
N ASP A 57 0.65 -9.09 9.38
CA ASP A 57 1.85 -9.88 9.19
C ASP A 57 2.38 -9.78 7.75
N SER A 58 3.38 -10.59 7.41
CA SER A 58 3.95 -10.62 6.06
C SER A 58 2.91 -10.97 5.00
N GLU A 59 1.99 -11.89 5.27
CA GLU A 59 0.92 -12.27 4.33
C GLU A 59 -0.01 -11.08 4.05
N SER A 60 -0.37 -10.33 5.09
CA SER A 60 -1.20 -9.13 4.97
C SER A 60 -0.51 -8.03 4.16
N LEU A 61 0.80 -7.84 4.39
CA LEU A 61 1.60 -6.86 3.65
C LEU A 61 1.81 -7.29 2.19
N GLU A 62 2.00 -8.57 1.92
CA GLU A 62 2.07 -9.12 0.56
C GLU A 62 0.75 -8.90 -0.19
N ALA A 63 -0.39 -9.17 0.44
CA ALA A 63 -1.71 -8.92 -0.16
C ALA A 63 -1.90 -7.43 -0.53
N ILE A 64 -1.43 -6.52 0.32
CA ILE A 64 -1.43 -5.08 0.01
C ILE A 64 -0.56 -4.77 -1.21
N ILE A 65 0.66 -5.34 -1.27
CA ILE A 65 1.60 -5.12 -2.38
C ILE A 65 1.05 -5.70 -3.68
N GLU A 66 0.49 -6.91 -3.65
CA GLU A 66 -0.09 -7.57 -4.83
C GLU A 66 -1.31 -6.82 -5.36
N CYS A 67 -2.23 -6.42 -4.49
CA CYS A 67 -3.40 -5.62 -4.85
C CYS A 67 -2.99 -4.29 -5.51
N LEU A 68 -2.01 -3.59 -4.93
CA LEU A 68 -1.48 -2.35 -5.51
C LEU A 68 -0.70 -2.59 -6.81
N ALA A 69 0.04 -3.69 -6.92
CA ALA A 69 0.73 -4.00 -8.17
C ALA A 69 -0.26 -4.28 -9.30
N GLU A 70 -1.29 -5.10 -9.05
CA GLU A 70 -2.30 -5.45 -10.03
C GLU A 70 -3.14 -4.23 -10.44
N ALA A 71 -3.51 -3.37 -9.49
CA ALA A 71 -4.16 -2.11 -9.79
C ALA A 71 -3.32 -1.20 -10.70
N GLY A 72 -1.98 -1.28 -10.59
CA GLY A 72 -1.04 -0.59 -11.48
C GLY A 72 -0.72 -1.32 -12.79
N ASP A 73 -1.46 -2.36 -13.17
CA ASP A 73 -1.17 -3.25 -14.30
C ASP A 73 0.26 -3.84 -14.23
N ASN A 74 0.62 -4.30 -13.02
CA ASN A 74 1.92 -4.86 -12.68
C ASN A 74 1.79 -6.14 -11.84
N PHE A 75 2.93 -6.72 -11.46
CA PHE A 75 3.00 -7.92 -10.62
C PHE A 75 3.71 -7.60 -9.30
N GLY A 76 3.14 -8.04 -8.18
CA GLY A 76 3.80 -8.00 -6.89
C GLY A 76 5.09 -8.83 -6.94
N VAL A 77 6.14 -8.31 -6.32
CA VAL A 77 7.38 -9.07 -6.12
C VAL A 77 7.38 -9.53 -4.67
N PRO A 78 7.28 -10.84 -4.38
CA PRO A 78 7.29 -11.32 -3.01
C PRO A 78 8.63 -11.00 -2.35
N VAL A 79 8.58 -10.73 -1.04
CA VAL A 79 9.77 -10.46 -0.23
C VAL A 79 9.95 -11.67 0.70
N ASP A 80 11.12 -12.31 0.62
CA ASP A 80 11.43 -13.42 1.51
C ASP A 80 11.34 -12.98 2.99
N GLU A 81 10.76 -13.82 3.86
CA GLU A 81 10.56 -13.52 5.30
C GLU A 81 11.83 -12.97 5.98
N GLU A 82 13.00 -13.47 5.59
CA GLU A 82 14.30 -13.08 6.11
C GLU A 82 14.66 -11.61 5.79
N ASP A 83 14.15 -11.07 4.70
CA ASP A 83 14.44 -9.72 4.22
C ASP A 83 13.51 -8.65 4.81
N TRP A 84 12.36 -9.03 5.40
CA TRP A 84 11.43 -8.06 6.01
C TRP A 84 12.08 -7.24 7.14
N GLY A 85 13.00 -7.83 7.89
CA GLY A 85 13.76 -7.12 8.92
C GLY A 85 14.70 -6.03 8.38
N SER A 86 15.04 -6.09 7.08
CA SER A 86 15.90 -5.11 6.41
C SER A 86 15.12 -3.92 5.84
N ILE A 87 13.80 -4.06 5.66
CA ILE A 87 12.89 -3.02 5.17
C ILE A 87 12.41 -2.18 6.37
N CYS A 88 13.31 -1.46 7.02
CA CYS A 88 12.96 -0.56 8.11
C CYS A 88 13.12 0.91 7.69
N ALA A 89 12.03 1.67 7.77
CA ALA A 89 12.06 3.13 7.80
C ALA A 89 12.42 3.57 9.23
N LEU A 90 13.60 4.13 9.42
CA LEU A 90 14.04 4.66 10.71
C LEU A 90 13.40 6.02 10.97
N ASP A 91 12.83 6.22 12.16
CA ASP A 91 12.46 7.54 12.64
C ASP A 91 13.73 8.41 12.75
N GLY A 92 13.74 9.56 12.06
CA GLY A 92 14.83 10.52 12.13
C GLY A 92 15.11 11.03 13.55
N SER A 93 14.15 10.93 14.48
CA SER A 93 14.34 11.24 15.90
C SER A 93 15.24 10.23 16.65
N LEU A 94 15.38 9.02 16.11
CA LEU A 94 16.24 7.95 16.64
C LEU A 94 17.66 7.96 16.02
N LEU A 95 17.86 8.70 14.92
CA LEU A 95 19.17 8.98 14.34
C LEU A 95 19.82 10.14 15.12
N ARG A 96 20.52 9.80 16.21
CA ARG A 96 21.37 10.76 16.94
C ARG A 96 22.74 10.94 16.31
#